data_AF-A0A927G2G3-F1
#
_entry.id   AF-A0A927G2G3-F1
#
_cell.length_a   1.000
_cell.length_b   1.000
_cell.length_c   1.000
_cell.angle_alpha   90.00
_cell.angle_beta   90.00
_cell.angle_gamma   90.00
#
_symmetry.space_group_name_H-M   'P 1'
#
loop_
_entity.id
_entity.type
_entity.pdbx_description
1 polymer ?
#
loop_
_entity_poly.entity_id
_entity_poly.type
_entity_poly.pdbx_seq_one_letter_code
_entity_poly.pdbx_strand_id
1 'polypeptide(L)' 'MDRLLFVFGLLMFIFCLIFFVMNFIGEYDGMTLIWTLFGMLNAGIAIGVSEILSTLKYKK' A
#
# COMPACT_ATOMS: atom_id res chain seq x y z
N MET A 1 4.03 3.77 16.60
CA MET A 1 2.80 3.19 16.02
C MET A 1 2.83 3.46 14.51
N ASP A 2 3.04 4.71 14.14
CA ASP A 2 3.79 5.22 12.98
C ASP A 2 4.74 4.21 12.29
N ARG A 3 5.82 3.73 12.93
CA ARG A 3 6.73 2.75 12.28
C ARG A 3 6.09 1.42 11.86
N LEU A 4 5.15 0.90 12.64
CA LEU A 4 4.44 -0.35 12.28
C LEU A 4 3.49 -0.12 11.11
N LEU A 5 2.80 1.02 11.09
CA LEU A 5 1.92 1.42 9.99
C LEU A 5 2.69 1.57 8.67
N PHE A 6 3.88 2.16 8.74
CA PHE A 6 4.78 2.31 7.60
C PHE A 6 5.23 0.95 7.05
N VAL A 7 5.75 0.06 7.92
CA VAL A 7 6.23 -1.26 7.50
C VAL A 7 5.08 -2.12 6.94
N PHE A 8 3.91 -2.08 7.58
CA PHE A 8 2.72 -2.76 7.10
C PHE A 8 2.28 -2.23 5.73
N GLY A 9 2.18 -0.91 5.58
CA GLY A 9 1.83 -0.27 4.31
C GLY A 9 2.81 -0.62 3.20
N LEU A 10 4.12 -0.60 3.48
CA LEU A 10 5.16 -0.96 2.51
C LEU A 10 5.06 -2.43 2.06
N LEU A 11 4.88 -3.37 3.00
CA LEU A 11 4.73 -4.79 2.69
C LEU A 11 3.47 -5.05 1.86
N MET A 12 2.34 -4.45 2.24
CA MET A 12 1.09 -4.55 1.48
C MET A 12 1.22 -3.94 0.09
N PHE A 13 1.91 -2.81 -0.04
CA PHE A 13 2.15 -2.18 -1.34
C PHE A 13 2.95 -3.09 -2.27
N ILE A 14 4.05 -3.67 -1.79
CA ILE A 14 4.87 -4.60 -2.58
C ILE A 14 4.06 -5.82 -2.99
N PHE A 15 3.28 -6.39 -2.08
CA PHE A 15 2.43 -7.53 -2.38
C PHE A 15 1.41 -7.20 -3.48
N CYS A 16 0.69 -6.09 -3.35
CA CYS A 16 -0.26 -5.66 -4.39
C CYS A 16 0.43 -5.31 -5.71
N LEU A 17 1.65 -4.76 -5.68
CA LEU A 17 2.45 -4.47 -6.88
C LEU A 17 2.81 -5.75 -7.65
N ILE A 18 3.19 -6.82 -6.94
CA ILE A 18 3.49 -8.12 -7.56
C ILE A 18 2.24 -8.66 -8.28
N PHE A 19 1.10 -8.65 -7.60
CA PHE A 19 -0.15 -9.11 -8.21
C PHE A 19 -0.59 -8.21 -9.37
N PHE A 20 -0.36 -6.90 -9.28
CA PHE A 20 -0.64 -5.97 -10.37
C PHE A 20 0.19 -6.29 -11.60
N VAL A 21 1.51 -6.48 -11.45
CA VAL A 21 2.39 -6.88 -12.57
C VAL A 21 1.99 -8.25 -13.13
N MET A 22 1.67 -9.21 -12.27
CA MET A 22 1.15 -10.51 -12.71
C MET A 22 -0.17 -10.39 -13.49
N ASN A 23 -1.05 -9.45 -13.14
CA ASN A 23 -2.28 -9.20 -13.88
C ASN A 23 -2.05 -8.60 -15.28
N PHE A 24 -0.95 -7.87 -15.47
CA PHE A 24 -0.59 -7.33 -16.79
C PHE A 24 0.07 -8.36 -17.70
N ILE A 25 0.79 -9.33 -17.13
CA ILE A 25 1.59 -10.31 -17.88
C ILE A 25 0.85 -11.64 -18.05
N GLY A 26 0.17 -12.12 -17.02
CA GLY A 26 -0.74 -13.25 -17.09
C GLY A 26 -2.15 -12.71 -17.19
N GLU A 27 -2.93 -13.21 -18.14
CA GLU A 27 -4.33 -12.82 -18.45
C GLU A 27 -5.30 -13.05 -17.27
N TYR A 28 -5.06 -12.40 -16.13
CA TYR A 28 -5.91 -12.47 -14.96
C TYR A 28 -7.17 -11.62 -15.18
N ASP A 29 -8.24 -12.06 -14.54
CA ASP A 29 -9.55 -11.42 -14.58
C ASP A 29 -9.47 -9.94 -14.14
N GLY A 30 -10.12 -9.04 -14.89
CA GLY A 30 -10.08 -7.58 -14.66
C GLY A 30 -10.54 -7.16 -13.26
N MET A 31 -11.32 -8.00 -12.58
CA MET A 31 -11.69 -7.79 -11.18
C MET A 31 -10.46 -7.81 -10.25
N THR A 32 -9.49 -8.69 -10.50
CA THR A 32 -8.27 -8.82 -9.70
C THR A 32 -7.36 -7.59 -9.85
N LEU A 33 -7.31 -7.02 -11.05
CA LEU A 33 -6.60 -5.76 -11.32
C LEU A 33 -7.20 -4.59 -10.53
N ILE A 34 -8.54 -4.50 -10.46
CA ILE A 34 -9.21 -3.46 -9.65
C ILE A 34 -8.88 -3.63 -8.15
N TRP A 35 -8.92 -4.85 -7.64
CA TRP A 35 -8.59 -5.13 -6.24
C TRP A 35 -7.15 -4.77 -5.88
N THR A 36 -6.19 -5.10 -6.75
CA THR A 36 -4.78 -4.77 -6.53
C THR A 36 -4.54 -3.26 -6.57
N LEU A 37 -5.24 -2.53 -7.46
CA LEU A 37 -5.22 -1.07 -7.51
C LEU A 37 -5.73 -0.42 -6.21
N PHE A 38 -6.89 -0.85 -5.71
CA PHE A 38 -7.41 -0.34 -4.44
C PHE A 38 -6.53 -0.74 -3.25
N GLY A 39 -5.93 -1.94 -3.28
CA GLY A 39 -4.95 -2.38 -2.30
C GLY A 39 -3.70 -1.50 -2.26
N MET A 40 -3.12 -1.18 -3.43
CA MET A 40 -1.99 -0.26 -3.54
C MET A 40 -2.35 1.15 -3.05
N LEU A 41 -3.54 1.66 -3.40
CA LEU A 41 -4.01 2.96 -2.95
C LEU A 41 -4.11 3.03 -1.42
N ASN A 42 -4.72 2.01 -0.79
CA ASN A 42 -4.87 1.94 0.66
C ASN A 42 -3.51 1.82 1.37
N ALA A 43 -2.63 0.97 0.84
CA ALA A 43 -1.25 0.85 1.31
C ALA A 43 -0.49 2.19 1.22
N GLY A 44 -0.67 2.94 0.13
CA GLY A 44 -0.11 4.29 -0.03
C GLY A 44 -0.63 5.29 1.00
N ILE A 45 -1.94 5.25 1.30
CA ILE A 45 -2.54 6.07 2.37
C ILE A 45 -1.93 5.70 3.72
N ALA A 46 -1.78 4.41 4.04
CA ALA A 46 -1.18 3.96 5.30
C ALA A 46 0.26 4.47 5.46
N ILE A 47 1.05 4.45 4.38
CA ILE A 47 2.41 5.02 4.35
C ILE A 47 2.36 6.53 4.60
N GLY A 48 1.58 7.30 3.83
CA GLY A 48 1.51 8.75 3.98
C GLY A 48 0.98 9.20 5.35
N VAL A 49 -0.04 8.53 5.88
CA VAL A 49 -0.57 8.77 7.22
C VAL A 49 0.48 8.48 8.29
N SER A 50 1.32 7.45 8.11
CA SER A 50 2.40 7.14 9.04
C SER A 50 3.44 8.27 9.15
N GLU A 51 3.77 8.94 8.03
CA GLU A 51 4.69 10.08 8.00
C GLU A 51 4.08 11.32 8.67
N ILE A 52 2.80 11.58 8.41
CA ILE A 52 2.06 12.68 9.05
C ILE A 52 2.01 12.47 10.57
N LEU A 53 1.66 11.26 11.03
CA LEU A 53 1.63 10.93 12.45
C LEU A 53 3.02 11.06 13.10
N SER A 54 4.08 10.61 12.42
CA SER A 54 5.45 10.75 12.91
C SER A 54 5.83 12.23 13.08
N THR A 55 5.47 13.06 12.10
CA THR A 55 5.74 14.52 12.12
C THR A 55 4.96 15.21 13.24
N LEU A 56 3.67 14.90 13.39
CA LEU A 56 2.83 15.49 14.45
C LEU A 56 3.28 15.08 15.85
N LYS A 57 3.75 13.84 16.01
CA LYS A 57 4.25 13.34 17.30
C LYS A 57 5.54 14.02 17.74
N TYR A 58 6.38 14.45 16.80
CA TYR A 58 7.62 15.18 17.10
C TYR A 58 7.39 16.67 17.43
N LYS A 59 6.21 17.21 17.10
CA LYS A 59 5.85 18.61 17.34
C LYS A 59 5.22 18.86 18.73
N LYS A 60 5.21 17.86 19.60
CA LYS A 60 4.62 17.89 20.94
C LYS A 60 5.71 17.92 22.00
#